data_AF-A0A9E0BMW1-F1
#
_entry.id   AF-A0A9E0BMW1-F1
#
_cell.length_a   1.000
_cell.length_b   1.000
_cell.length_c   1.000
_cell.angle_alpha   90.00
_cell.angle_beta   90.00
_cell.angle_gamma   90.00
#
_symmetry.space_group_name_H-M   'P 1'
#
loop_
_entity.id
_entity.type
_entity.pdbx_description
1 polymer ?
#
loop_
_entity_poly.entity_id
_entity_poly.type
_entity_poly.pdbx_seq_one_letter_code
_entity_poly.pdbx_strand_id
1 'polypeptide(L)'
;MTVTAIGARRLAILGMSLAALAVSRPALAQESAWTLAATYTADVAGPVSGGASQAGKFLDNLMIEADLDLDKAAGWTGASAHVSLLNNAGGAPNDIAGILQGINNIEVSRPRGKVYEAWLQQDFGRASVRAGLYDLNSEFYATDAAGLLIAPPFGIGSELAATGPNGPSIFPSTALALRLRLATSDTTYVQAVALNALAGTIGDPGGVDTRFD
;
A
#
# COMPACT_ATOMS: atom_id res chain seq x y z
N MET A 1 -46.43 19.57 11.41
CA MET A 1 -45.06 19.06 11.50
C MET A 1 -44.71 18.48 10.14
N THR A 2 -44.09 19.30 9.30
CA THR A 2 -43.92 19.04 7.87
C THR A 2 -42.70 18.14 7.68
N VAL A 3 -42.92 16.91 7.20
CA VAL A 3 -41.83 16.00 6.81
C VAL A 3 -41.30 16.50 5.48
N THR A 4 -40.18 17.22 5.52
CA THR A 4 -39.43 17.61 4.33
C THR A 4 -38.84 16.34 3.70
N ALA A 5 -39.27 16.02 2.49
CA ALA A 5 -38.68 14.94 1.70
C ALA A 5 -37.20 15.23 1.47
N ILE A 6 -36.31 14.40 2.04
CA ILE A 6 -34.90 14.39 1.71
C ILE A 6 -34.81 13.84 0.29
N GLY A 7 -34.72 14.73 -0.70
CA GLY A 7 -34.47 14.35 -2.08
C GLY A 7 -33.17 13.54 -2.14
N ALA A 8 -33.25 12.31 -2.66
CA ALA A 8 -32.10 11.44 -2.87
C ALA A 8 -31.15 12.10 -3.87
N ARG A 9 -30.21 12.92 -3.38
CA ARG A 9 -29.13 13.48 -4.19
C ARG A 9 -28.16 12.33 -4.48
N ARG A 10 -28.15 11.86 -5.72
CA ARG A 10 -27.20 10.85 -6.19
C ARG A 10 -25.79 11.44 -6.16
N LEU A 11 -24.91 10.87 -5.35
CA LEU A 11 -23.47 11.18 -5.35
C LEU A 11 -22.82 10.40 -6.50
N ALA A 12 -22.13 11.10 -7.38
CA ALA A 12 -21.31 10.50 -8.43
C ALA A 12 -19.89 11.07 -8.32
N ILE A 13 -18.90 10.20 -8.48
CA ILE A 13 -17.48 10.52 -8.37
C ILE A 13 -16.83 10.15 -9.70
N LEU A 14 -15.97 11.02 -10.21
CA LEU A 14 -15.13 10.73 -11.36
C LEU A 14 -13.67 10.85 -10.92
N GLY A 15 -12.88 9.83 -11.24
CA GLY A 15 -11.43 9.87 -11.13
C GLY A 15 -10.84 9.56 -12.49
N MET A 16 -9.83 10.32 -12.89
CA MET A 16 -9.07 10.07 -14.11
C MET A 16 -7.60 9.93 -13.72
N SER A 17 -7.04 8.76 -13.98
CA SER A 17 -5.61 8.51 -13.84
C SER A 17 -4.90 8.97 -15.10
N LEU A 18 -4.00 9.95 -14.96
CA LEU A 18 -3.39 10.63 -16.09
C LEU A 18 -2.10 9.94 -16.57
N ALA A 19 -1.43 9.17 -15.70
CA ALA A 19 -0.31 8.31 -16.05
C ALA A 19 0.04 7.35 -14.90
N ALA A 20 0.30 6.09 -15.23
CA ALA A 20 1.11 5.18 -14.41
C ALA A 20 2.37 4.86 -15.23
N LEU A 21 3.50 5.46 -14.89
CA LEU A 21 4.77 5.15 -15.54
C LEU A 21 5.56 4.21 -14.62
N ALA A 22 5.66 2.94 -15.03
CA ALA A 22 6.56 1.97 -14.42
C ALA A 22 7.84 1.89 -15.26
N VAL A 23 8.97 2.30 -14.68
CA VAL A 23 10.29 2.09 -15.29
C VAL A 23 11.00 1.00 -14.49
N SER A 24 11.06 -0.20 -15.07
CA SER A 24 11.90 -1.29 -14.58
C SER A 24 13.19 -1.33 -15.41
N ARG A 25 14.34 -1.23 -14.76
CA ARG A 25 15.63 -1.48 -15.42
C ARG A 25 16.17 -2.84 -14.97
N PRO A 26 16.09 -3.90 -15.79
CA PRO A 26 17.04 -4.99 -15.63
C PRO A 26 18.42 -4.44 -15.97
N ALA A 27 19.33 -4.37 -15.01
CA ALA A 27 20.70 -3.93 -15.27
C ALA A 27 21.38 -4.93 -16.24
N LEU A 28 22.11 -4.40 -17.22
CA LEU A 28 22.64 -5.13 -18.39
C LEU A 28 23.70 -6.19 -18.05
N ALA A 29 23.65 -7.30 -18.79
CA ALA A 29 24.71 -8.25 -19.18
C ALA A 29 25.50 -9.04 -18.11
N GLN A 30 25.25 -8.82 -16.82
CA GLN A 30 25.61 -9.73 -15.73
C GLN A 30 24.34 -9.90 -14.89
N GLU A 31 23.99 -11.12 -14.47
CA GLU A 31 22.82 -11.33 -13.60
C GLU A 31 22.98 -10.50 -12.32
N SER A 32 22.43 -9.29 -12.33
CA SER A 32 22.52 -8.36 -11.22
C SER A 32 21.85 -8.99 -10.00
N ALA A 33 22.51 -8.87 -8.85
CA ALA A 33 21.90 -9.25 -7.57
C ALA A 33 20.78 -8.28 -7.16
N TRP A 34 20.64 -7.14 -7.83
CA TRP A 34 19.66 -6.10 -7.50
C TRP A 34 18.70 -5.84 -8.66
N THR A 35 17.43 -5.63 -8.32
CA THR A 35 16.39 -5.11 -9.21
C THR A 35 15.92 -3.77 -8.68
N LEU A 36 15.70 -2.79 -9.57
CA LEU A 36 15.17 -1.47 -9.23
C LEU A 36 13.94 -1.17 -10.08
N ALA A 37 12.86 -0.76 -9.42
CA ALA A 37 11.64 -0.29 -10.06
C ALA A 37 11.26 1.09 -9.52
N ALA A 38 10.64 1.89 -10.37
CA ALA A 38 10.00 3.13 -9.96
C ALA A 38 8.64 3.24 -10.63
N THR A 39 7.62 3.56 -9.84
CA THR A 39 6.24 3.72 -10.26
C THR A 39 5.77 5.12 -9.86
N TYR A 40 5.32 5.90 -10.83
CA TYR A 40 4.67 7.19 -10.58
C TYR A 40 3.22 7.14 -11.02
N THR A 41 2.30 7.46 -10.09
CA THR A 41 0.86 7.57 -10.33
C THR A 41 0.42 9.01 -10.10
N ALA A 42 -0.37 9.56 -11.02
CA ALA A 42 -0.96 10.88 -10.89
C ALA A 42 -2.44 10.86 -11.27
N ASP A 43 -3.27 11.34 -10.35
CA ASP A 43 -4.73 11.29 -10.45
C ASP A 43 -5.36 12.67 -10.23
N VAL A 44 -6.51 12.89 -10.88
CA VAL A 44 -7.45 13.95 -10.49
C VAL A 44 -8.77 13.31 -10.13
N ALA A 45 -9.26 13.57 -8.91
CA ALA A 45 -10.50 13.00 -8.40
C ALA A 45 -11.35 14.04 -7.65
N GLY A 46 -12.67 13.86 -7.69
CA GLY A 46 -13.61 14.68 -6.93
C GLY A 46 -15.08 14.32 -7.23
N PRO A 47 -16.03 14.79 -6.40
CA PRO A 47 -17.46 14.64 -6.68
C PRO A 47 -17.85 15.38 -7.96
N VAL A 48 -18.62 14.74 -8.85
CA VAL A 48 -19.25 15.40 -10.01
C VAL A 48 -20.69 15.82 -9.71
N SER A 49 -21.34 15.18 -8.75
CA SER A 49 -22.63 15.59 -8.19
C SER A 49 -22.72 15.24 -6.71
N GLY A 50 -23.39 16.07 -5.91
CA GLY A 50 -23.39 15.92 -4.45
C GLY A 50 -22.06 16.36 -3.83
N GLY A 51 -21.83 15.97 -2.56
CA GLY A 51 -20.66 16.42 -1.79
C GLY A 51 -20.75 17.89 -1.35
N ALA A 52 -19.72 18.35 -0.62
CA ALA A 52 -19.61 19.74 -0.19
C ALA A 52 -19.13 20.67 -1.32
N SER A 53 -18.41 20.11 -2.29
CA SER A 53 -17.89 20.82 -3.46
C SER A 53 -17.71 19.85 -4.63
N GLN A 54 -17.88 20.35 -5.86
CA GLN A 54 -17.64 19.61 -7.11
C GLN A 54 -16.24 19.86 -7.68
N ALA A 55 -15.30 20.28 -6.84
CA ALA A 55 -13.92 20.55 -7.25
C ALA A 55 -13.16 19.23 -7.49
N GLY A 56 -12.36 19.16 -8.55
CA GLY A 56 -11.33 18.14 -8.70
C GLY A 56 -10.11 18.49 -7.86
N LYS A 57 -9.51 17.49 -7.20
CA LYS A 57 -8.19 17.61 -6.56
C LYS A 57 -7.20 16.75 -7.31
N PHE A 58 -6.00 17.29 -7.51
CA PHE A 58 -4.86 16.55 -8.01
C PHE A 58 -4.13 15.88 -6.84
N LEU A 59 -3.66 14.64 -7.05
CA LEU A 59 -2.88 13.84 -6.11
C LEU A 59 -1.88 12.97 -6.87
N ASP A 60 -0.75 12.68 -6.25
CA ASP A 60 0.27 11.82 -6.83
C ASP A 60 0.95 10.89 -5.81
N ASN A 61 1.65 9.91 -6.38
CA ASN A 61 2.36 8.85 -5.68
C ASN A 61 3.61 8.48 -6.46
N LEU A 62 4.77 8.61 -5.84
CA LEU A 62 6.02 8.05 -6.30
C LEU A 62 6.42 6.90 -5.38
N MET A 63 6.51 5.70 -5.94
CA MET A 63 7.07 4.51 -5.30
C MET A 63 8.40 4.16 -5.97
N ILE A 64 9.45 3.94 -5.19
CA ILE A 64 10.75 3.44 -5.66
C ILE A 64 11.07 2.17 -4.88
N GLU A 65 11.32 1.07 -5.57
CA GLU A 65 11.47 -0.26 -4.98
C GLU A 65 12.80 -0.86 -5.41
N ALA A 66 13.49 -1.46 -4.45
CA ALA A 66 14.74 -2.19 -4.67
C ALA A 66 14.65 -3.58 -4.02
N ASP A 67 14.87 -4.60 -4.83
CA ASP A 67 14.98 -5.99 -4.41
C ASP A 67 16.41 -6.47 -4.54
N LEU A 68 16.85 -7.28 -3.57
CA LEU A 68 18.18 -7.86 -3.50
C LEU A 68 18.10 -9.38 -3.36
N ASP A 69 18.74 -10.08 -4.28
CA ASP A 69 19.11 -11.49 -4.19
C ASP A 69 20.39 -11.62 -3.34
N LEU A 70 20.24 -12.07 -2.10
CA LEU A 70 21.36 -12.19 -1.16
C LEU A 70 22.22 -13.44 -1.41
N ASP A 71 21.71 -14.42 -2.18
CA ASP A 71 22.51 -15.54 -2.64
C ASP A 71 23.58 -15.02 -3.62
N LYS A 72 23.16 -14.19 -4.58
CA LYS A 72 24.09 -13.56 -5.53
C LYS A 72 24.98 -12.49 -4.90
N ALA A 73 24.45 -11.70 -3.97
CA ALA A 73 25.21 -10.57 -3.40
C ALA A 73 26.20 -10.98 -2.31
N ALA A 74 25.87 -12.01 -1.52
CA ALA A 74 26.62 -12.36 -0.31
C ALA A 74 26.77 -13.88 -0.08
N GLY A 75 26.26 -14.73 -0.97
CA GLY A 75 26.27 -16.18 -0.80
C GLY A 75 25.29 -16.68 0.26
N TRP A 76 24.31 -15.86 0.66
CA TRP A 76 23.29 -16.26 1.62
C TRP A 76 22.14 -16.96 0.89
N THR A 77 22.28 -18.28 0.75
CA THR A 77 21.34 -19.11 0.00
C THR A 77 19.90 -18.99 0.50
N GLY A 78 18.99 -18.73 -0.45
CA GLY A 78 17.56 -18.59 -0.19
C GLY A 78 17.17 -17.30 0.54
N ALA A 79 18.07 -16.33 0.69
CA ALA A 79 17.74 -15.05 1.31
C ALA A 79 17.49 -13.96 0.26
N SER A 80 16.54 -13.07 0.55
CA SER A 80 16.29 -11.86 -0.23
C SER A 80 15.94 -10.68 0.68
N ALA A 81 16.22 -9.47 0.22
CA ALA A 81 15.82 -8.24 0.91
C ALA A 81 15.06 -7.32 -0.03
N HIS A 82 14.15 -6.53 0.53
CA HIS A 82 13.35 -5.56 -0.21
C HIS A 82 13.29 -4.25 0.57
N VAL A 83 13.36 -3.14 -0.15
CA VAL A 83 13.09 -1.79 0.38
C VAL A 83 12.23 -1.03 -0.62
N SER A 84 11.19 -0.38 -0.13
CA SER A 84 10.39 0.57 -0.92
C SER A 84 10.35 1.94 -0.25
N LEU A 85 10.48 2.99 -1.06
CA LEU A 85 10.38 4.38 -0.68
C LEU A 85 9.13 4.96 -1.31
N LEU A 86 8.35 5.65 -0.51
CA LEU A 86 7.07 6.21 -0.91
C LEU A 86 7.07 7.73 -0.70
N ASN A 87 6.57 8.46 -1.69
CA ASN A 87 6.24 9.87 -1.57
C ASN A 87 4.86 10.13 -2.15
N ASN A 88 3.96 10.71 -1.35
CA ASN A 88 2.65 11.16 -1.81
C ASN A 88 2.53 12.67 -1.64
N ALA A 89 1.91 13.32 -2.61
CA ALA A 89 1.57 14.73 -2.54
C ALA A 89 0.20 15.04 -3.20
N GLY A 90 -0.17 16.32 -3.16
CA GLY A 90 -1.44 16.83 -3.68
C GLY A 90 -2.51 17.00 -2.61
N GLY A 91 -3.77 16.91 -3.03
CA GLY A 91 -4.94 17.22 -2.21
C GLY A 91 -5.67 15.99 -1.68
N ALA A 92 -6.58 16.23 -0.74
CA ALA A 92 -7.47 15.24 -0.15
C ALA A 92 -8.90 15.40 -0.72
N PRO A 93 -9.25 14.75 -1.83
CA PRO A 93 -10.59 14.89 -2.39
C PRO A 93 -11.66 14.19 -1.55
N ASN A 94 -11.31 13.30 -0.62
CA ASN A 94 -12.29 12.81 0.34
C ASN A 94 -12.79 13.89 1.31
N ASP A 95 -12.02 14.96 1.58
CA ASP A 95 -12.47 16.08 2.43
C ASP A 95 -13.71 16.79 1.87
N ILE A 96 -13.90 16.76 0.54
CA ILE A 96 -15.06 17.36 -0.14
C ILE A 96 -16.14 16.33 -0.51
N ALA A 97 -15.76 15.05 -0.65
CA ALA A 97 -16.70 13.96 -0.89
C ALA A 97 -17.43 13.51 0.38
N GLY A 98 -16.72 13.49 1.52
CA GLY A 98 -17.26 13.13 2.83
C GLY A 98 -17.67 11.67 2.95
N ILE A 99 -16.96 10.76 2.27
CA ILE A 99 -17.29 9.32 2.32
C ILE A 99 -16.34 8.56 3.24
N LEU A 100 -16.87 7.60 3.98
CA LEU A 100 -16.10 6.83 4.97
C LEU A 100 -14.97 6.02 4.34
N GLN A 101 -15.20 5.56 3.11
CA GLN A 101 -14.35 4.61 2.40
C GLN A 101 -13.16 5.24 1.68
N GLY A 102 -13.11 6.57 1.57
CA GLY A 102 -12.19 7.25 0.68
C GLY A 102 -12.56 7.08 -0.80
N ILE A 103 -12.03 7.99 -1.63
CA ILE A 103 -12.35 8.01 -3.07
C ILE A 103 -11.16 7.57 -3.95
N ASN A 104 -9.94 7.67 -3.43
CA ASN A 104 -8.73 7.41 -4.19
C ASN A 104 -7.65 6.73 -3.32
N ASN A 105 -7.01 5.69 -3.87
CA ASN A 105 -6.01 4.86 -3.22
C ASN A 105 -4.72 5.57 -2.84
N ILE A 106 -4.34 6.63 -3.55
CA ILE A 106 -3.09 7.37 -3.27
C ILE A 106 -3.30 8.62 -2.42
N GLU A 107 -4.54 8.85 -1.96
CA GLU A 107 -4.84 9.94 -1.04
C GLU A 107 -4.20 9.66 0.33
N VAL A 108 -3.46 10.64 0.84
CA VAL A 108 -2.87 10.59 2.19
C VAL A 108 -3.31 11.78 3.02
N SER A 109 -3.51 11.58 4.32
CA SER A 109 -3.90 12.66 5.24
C SER A 109 -2.83 13.74 5.36
N ARG A 110 -1.56 13.40 5.13
CA ARG A 110 -0.42 14.32 5.22
C ARG A 110 0.68 13.93 4.22
N PRO A 111 0.92 14.74 3.18
CA PRO A 111 2.01 14.54 2.22
C PRO A 111 3.38 14.42 2.88
N ARG A 112 4.18 13.41 2.48
CA ARG A 112 5.57 13.21 2.92
C ARG A 112 6.25 12.08 2.16
N GLY A 113 7.58 12.07 2.23
CA GLY A 113 8.40 10.90 1.90
C GLY A 113 8.60 9.98 3.11
N LYS A 114 8.62 8.67 2.90
CA LYS A 114 8.81 7.66 3.95
C LYS A 114 9.35 6.35 3.36
N VAL A 115 9.88 5.49 4.22
CA VAL A 115 10.12 4.08 3.88
C VAL A 115 8.78 3.37 3.95
N TYR A 116 8.30 2.78 2.86
CA TYR A 116 7.03 2.06 2.87
C TYR A 116 7.19 0.63 3.34
N GLU A 117 8.09 -0.14 2.74
CA GLU A 117 8.48 -1.48 3.19
C GLU A 117 9.99 -1.59 3.34
N ALA A 118 10.43 -2.44 4.25
CA ALA A 118 11.83 -2.80 4.43
C ALA A 118 11.89 -4.14 5.16
N TRP A 119 12.12 -5.23 4.43
CA TRP A 119 12.08 -6.57 5.01
C TRP A 119 13.17 -7.48 4.45
N LEU A 120 13.51 -8.50 5.23
CA LEU A 120 14.34 -9.63 4.85
C LEU A 120 13.46 -10.89 4.78
N GLN A 121 13.67 -11.72 3.77
CA GLN A 121 13.05 -13.03 3.64
C GLN A 121 14.13 -14.13 3.60
N GLN A 122 13.83 -15.26 4.24
CA GLN A 122 14.56 -16.50 4.10
C GLN A 122 13.61 -17.61 3.64
N ASP A 123 13.98 -18.26 2.55
CA ASP A 123 13.32 -19.41 1.97
C ASP A 123 14.02 -20.71 2.42
N PHE A 124 13.21 -21.70 2.79
CA PHE A 124 13.61 -23.04 3.25
C PHE A 124 12.94 -24.12 2.38
N GLY A 125 12.95 -23.91 1.06
CA GLY A 125 12.23 -24.74 0.10
C GLY A 125 10.73 -24.40 0.07
N ARG A 126 9.89 -25.21 0.73
CA ARG A 126 8.43 -25.00 0.74
C ARG A 126 7.94 -24.06 1.85
N ALA A 127 8.84 -23.60 2.71
CA ALA A 127 8.52 -22.67 3.78
C ALA A 127 9.33 -21.39 3.61
N SER A 128 8.75 -20.25 4.01
CA SER A 128 9.49 -18.99 4.07
C SER A 128 9.09 -18.14 5.26
N VAL A 129 10.08 -17.40 5.76
CA VAL A 129 9.93 -16.45 6.85
C VAL A 129 10.34 -15.09 6.34
N ARG A 130 9.51 -14.07 6.57
CA ARG A 130 9.79 -12.68 6.24
C ARG A 130 9.66 -11.83 7.49
N ALA A 131 10.63 -10.95 7.72
CA ALA A 131 10.65 -10.07 8.89
C ALA A 131 11.08 -8.65 8.51
N GLY A 132 10.38 -7.65 9.06
CA GLY A 132 10.67 -6.23 8.81
C GLY A 132 9.40 -5.38 8.74
N LEU A 133 9.52 -4.20 8.14
CA LEU A 133 8.40 -3.33 7.80
C LEU A 133 7.69 -3.92 6.58
N TYR A 134 6.42 -4.30 6.74
CA TYR A 134 5.70 -5.15 5.80
C TYR A 134 4.26 -4.71 5.58
N ASP A 135 3.83 -4.58 4.34
CA ASP A 135 2.43 -4.31 4.00
C ASP A 135 1.60 -5.60 4.06
N LEU A 136 0.61 -5.64 4.95
CA LEU A 136 -0.35 -6.74 5.03
C LEU A 136 -1.09 -6.94 3.70
N ASN A 137 -1.48 -5.86 3.03
CA ASN A 137 -2.27 -5.92 1.81
C ASN A 137 -1.46 -6.29 0.56
N SER A 138 -0.14 -6.45 0.69
CA SER A 138 0.71 -7.00 -0.38
C SER A 138 0.47 -8.49 -0.64
N GLU A 139 0.06 -9.25 0.38
CA GLU A 139 -0.17 -10.71 0.25
C GLU A 139 -1.49 -11.19 0.89
N PHE A 140 -2.08 -10.42 1.81
CA PHE A 140 -3.35 -10.76 2.45
C PHE A 140 -4.44 -9.83 1.96
N TYR A 141 -5.63 -10.39 1.69
CA TYR A 141 -6.74 -9.60 1.15
C TYR A 141 -6.37 -8.88 -0.17
N ALA A 142 -5.49 -9.49 -0.97
CA ALA A 142 -4.95 -8.93 -2.19
C ALA A 142 -5.51 -9.67 -3.41
N THR A 143 -5.81 -8.94 -4.48
CA THR A 143 -6.11 -9.50 -5.79
C THR A 143 -5.52 -8.63 -6.89
N ASP A 144 -4.93 -9.24 -7.92
CA ASP A 144 -4.27 -8.49 -9.00
C ASP A 144 -5.23 -7.53 -9.71
N ALA A 145 -6.50 -7.93 -9.88
CA ALA A 145 -7.53 -7.12 -10.52
C ALA A 145 -7.87 -5.85 -9.73
N ALA A 146 -7.78 -5.89 -8.39
CA ALA A 146 -8.07 -4.73 -7.55
C ALA A 146 -7.07 -3.58 -7.77
N GLY A 147 -5.83 -3.89 -8.13
CA GLY A 147 -4.80 -2.89 -8.43
C GLY A 147 -5.09 -2.01 -9.64
N LEU A 148 -6.06 -2.38 -10.48
CA LEU A 148 -6.53 -1.57 -11.62
C LEU A 148 -7.60 -0.54 -11.23
N LEU A 149 -8.11 -0.60 -10.00
CA LEU A 149 -9.21 0.22 -9.53
C LEU A 149 -8.69 1.33 -8.62
N ILE A 150 -9.27 2.52 -8.78
CA ILE A 150 -8.74 3.74 -8.13
C ILE A 150 -9.16 3.90 -6.67
N ALA A 151 -10.21 3.22 -6.21
CA ALA A 151 -10.82 3.48 -4.90
C ALA A 151 -10.42 2.43 -3.83
N PRO A 152 -10.24 2.84 -2.56
CA PRO A 152 -9.82 1.94 -1.47
C PRO A 152 -10.65 0.68 -1.26
N PRO A 153 -11.99 0.70 -1.38
CA PRO A 153 -12.81 -0.49 -1.10
C PRO A 153 -12.55 -1.70 -2.00
N PHE A 154 -11.86 -1.52 -3.12
CA PHE A 154 -11.52 -2.62 -4.02
C PHE A 154 -10.30 -3.41 -3.55
N GLY A 155 -9.44 -2.81 -2.73
CA GLY A 155 -8.29 -3.48 -2.11
C GLY A 155 -8.70 -4.15 -0.81
N ILE A 156 -8.22 -3.61 0.31
CA ILE A 156 -8.55 -4.10 1.65
C ILE A 156 -9.95 -3.67 2.10
N GLY A 157 -10.71 -4.61 2.67
CA GLY A 157 -12.05 -4.34 3.21
C GLY A 157 -12.02 -3.36 4.39
N SER A 158 -13.08 -2.56 4.54
CA SER A 158 -13.18 -1.53 5.58
C SER A 158 -13.13 -2.10 6.99
N GLU A 159 -13.63 -3.31 7.17
CA GLU A 159 -13.61 -4.07 8.42
C GLU A 159 -12.20 -4.30 8.94
N LEU A 160 -11.22 -4.46 8.03
CA LEU A 160 -9.83 -4.64 8.38
C LEU A 160 -9.07 -3.31 8.35
N ALA A 161 -9.34 -2.45 7.37
CA ALA A 161 -8.74 -1.13 7.25
C ALA A 161 -8.98 -0.22 8.47
N ALA A 162 -10.09 -0.41 9.19
CA ALA A 162 -10.44 0.35 10.38
C ALA A 162 -9.87 -0.20 11.69
N THR A 163 -8.99 -1.22 11.64
CA THR A 163 -8.35 -1.79 12.84
C THR A 163 -7.09 -1.04 13.23
N GLY A 164 -6.74 -1.01 14.52
CA GLY A 164 -5.57 -0.29 15.01
C GLY A 164 -5.74 1.25 15.01
N PRO A 165 -4.99 1.99 15.83
CA PRO A 165 -5.15 3.44 15.94
C PRO A 165 -4.63 4.22 14.72
N ASN A 166 -3.75 3.63 13.91
CA ASN A 166 -3.22 4.21 12.67
C ASN A 166 -3.66 3.41 11.43
N GLY A 167 -4.69 2.55 11.55
CA GLY A 167 -4.94 1.48 10.59
C GLY A 167 -4.06 0.25 10.86
N PRO A 168 -4.33 -0.88 10.18
CA PRO A 168 -3.41 -2.00 10.16
C PRO A 168 -2.13 -1.61 9.40
N SER A 169 -1.16 -2.52 9.33
CA SER A 169 0.04 -2.34 8.52
C SER A 169 -0.30 -2.37 7.03
N ILE A 170 -0.73 -1.24 6.45
CA ILE A 170 -1.14 -1.08 5.05
C ILE A 170 -0.78 0.31 4.53
N PHE A 171 -0.98 0.57 3.24
CA PHE A 171 -0.76 1.89 2.66
C PHE A 171 -1.44 3.03 3.48
N PRO A 172 -0.73 4.14 3.77
CA PRO A 172 0.65 4.47 3.40
C PRO A 172 1.67 4.18 4.51
N SER A 173 1.36 3.40 5.55
CA SER A 173 2.24 3.21 6.71
C SER A 173 2.24 1.76 7.16
N THR A 174 3.40 1.12 7.09
CA THR A 174 3.57 -0.26 7.55
C THR A 174 4.09 -0.32 8.98
N ALA A 175 4.17 -1.53 9.52
CA ALA A 175 4.56 -1.86 10.87
C ALA A 175 5.57 -3.01 10.85
N LEU A 176 6.30 -3.18 11.95
CA LEU A 176 7.14 -4.36 12.12
C LEU A 176 6.29 -5.62 12.15
N ALA A 177 6.74 -6.62 11.39
CA ALA A 177 6.02 -7.85 11.18
C ALA A 177 6.94 -9.07 11.11
N LEU A 178 6.34 -10.23 11.36
CA LEU A 178 6.87 -11.55 11.06
C LEU A 178 5.82 -12.34 10.29
N ARG A 179 6.09 -12.64 9.02
CA ARG A 179 5.23 -13.44 8.13
C ARG A 179 5.82 -14.83 7.94
N LEU A 180 4.99 -15.84 8.12
CA LEU A 180 5.29 -17.25 7.86
C LEU A 180 4.44 -17.72 6.69
N ARG A 181 5.03 -18.47 5.76
CA ARG A 181 4.32 -19.11 4.66
C ARG A 181 4.80 -20.55 4.49
N LEU A 182 3.87 -21.46 4.24
CA LEU A 182 4.12 -22.87 4.00
C LEU A 182 3.30 -23.34 2.79
N ALA A 183 3.98 -23.70 1.70
CA ALA A 183 3.38 -24.28 0.52
C ALA A 183 3.16 -25.80 0.70
N THR A 184 1.93 -26.27 0.55
CA THR A 184 1.59 -27.70 0.57
C THR A 184 1.69 -28.31 -0.83
N SER A 185 1.51 -27.50 -1.87
CA SER A 185 1.70 -27.83 -3.29
C SER A 185 2.09 -26.56 -4.06
N ASP A 186 2.23 -26.67 -5.39
CA ASP A 186 2.58 -25.52 -6.24
C ASP A 186 1.46 -24.45 -6.31
N THR A 187 0.24 -24.80 -5.92
CA THR A 187 -0.94 -23.91 -5.99
C THR A 187 -1.60 -23.66 -4.64
N THR A 188 -1.18 -24.38 -3.59
CA THR A 188 -1.82 -24.34 -2.27
C THR A 188 -0.79 -24.04 -1.20
N TYR A 189 -1.13 -23.09 -0.34
CA TYR A 189 -0.29 -22.68 0.78
C TYR A 189 -1.14 -22.27 1.97
N VAL A 190 -0.51 -22.22 3.14
CA VAL A 190 -1.01 -21.58 4.35
C VAL A 190 -0.02 -20.48 4.72
N GLN A 191 -0.51 -19.31 5.11
CA GLN A 191 0.32 -18.22 5.59
C GLN A 191 -0.31 -17.54 6.80
N ALA A 192 0.54 -17.00 7.66
CA ALA A 192 0.17 -16.26 8.84
C ALA A 192 1.15 -15.11 9.04
N VAL A 193 0.67 -14.02 9.64
CA VAL A 193 1.51 -12.86 9.94
C VAL A 193 1.16 -12.31 11.31
N ALA A 194 2.19 -11.98 12.08
CA ALA A 194 2.08 -11.18 13.29
C ALA A 194 2.65 -9.78 12.98
N LEU A 195 1.90 -8.74 13.33
CA LEU A 195 2.21 -7.34 13.01
C LEU A 195 2.15 -6.53 14.30
N ASN A 196 2.96 -5.48 14.41
CA ASN A 196 2.72 -4.45 15.42
C ASN A 196 1.39 -3.73 15.11
N ALA A 197 0.54 -3.57 16.13
CA ALA A 197 -0.77 -2.92 16.00
C ALA A 197 -0.66 -1.40 15.76
N LEU A 198 0.49 -0.82 16.08
CA LEU A 198 0.79 0.59 15.85
C LEU A 198 1.57 0.73 14.54
N ALA A 199 0.84 0.85 13.42
CA ALA A 199 1.44 1.15 12.13
C ALA A 199 2.20 2.49 12.18
N GLY A 200 3.45 2.45 11.73
CA GLY A 200 4.41 3.55 11.84
C GLY A 200 5.75 3.14 11.24
N THR A 201 6.27 3.96 10.35
CA THR A 201 7.51 3.69 9.62
C THR A 201 8.46 4.90 9.64
N ILE A 202 9.68 4.71 9.13
CA ILE A 202 10.66 5.78 8.98
C ILE A 202 10.08 6.87 8.06
N GLY A 203 9.95 8.07 8.61
CA GLY A 203 9.33 9.22 7.94
C GLY A 203 7.95 9.60 8.52
N ASP A 204 7.31 8.72 9.28
CA ASP A 204 6.10 9.09 10.02
C ASP A 204 6.42 9.81 11.35
N PRO A 205 5.51 10.68 11.84
CA PRO A 205 5.57 11.16 13.21
C PRO A 205 5.54 9.98 14.19
N GLY A 206 6.55 9.89 15.05
CA GLY A 206 6.72 8.76 15.97
C GLY A 206 7.59 7.62 15.42
N GLY A 207 7.81 7.56 14.10
CA GLY A 207 8.69 6.59 13.45
C GLY A 207 8.18 5.15 13.56
N VAL A 208 9.13 4.21 13.56
CA VAL A 208 8.85 2.77 13.73
C VAL A 208 8.56 2.47 15.18
N ASP A 209 7.42 1.84 15.46
CA ASP A 209 7.17 1.26 16.79
C ASP A 209 7.76 -0.15 16.88
N THR A 210 8.67 -0.33 17.84
CA THR A 210 9.38 -1.59 18.12
C THR A 210 8.82 -2.33 19.32
N ARG A 211 7.81 -1.77 19.99
CA ARG A 211 7.22 -2.34 21.20
C ARG A 211 6.06 -3.25 20.86
N PHE A 212 5.92 -4.33 21.63
CA PHE A 212 4.86 -5.34 21.48
C PHE A 212 4.11 -5.56 22.81
N ASP A 213 4.18 -4.59 23.73
CA ASP A 213 3.60 -4.62 25.08
C ASP A 213 2.23 -3.95 25.18
#